data_AF-A0A7X9D7H9-F1
#
_entry.id   AF-A0A7X9D7H9-F1
#
_cell.length_a   1.000
_cell.length_b   1.000
_cell.length_c   1.000
_cell.angle_alpha   90.00
_cell.angle_beta   90.00
_cell.angle_gamma   90.00
#
_symmetry.space_group_name_H-M   'P 1'
#
loop_
_entity.id
_entity.type
_entity.pdbx_description
1 polymer ?
#
loop_
_entity_poly.entity_id
_entity_poly.type
_entity_poly.pdbx_seq_one_letter_code
_entity_poly.pdbx_strand_id
1 'polypeptide(L)'
;MSEKITTALKRKLEDLSVYGEIDAETRRNALKEELQFYVLNFIYHHPEYGKWIMYGGSALRIIHGLDRMSVDLDFEVSHEVTEKFLKKLKREIEDYFINTYGADNDFLTIKITNGRGLLLKFHVDKELDLENSSNQIHVKIDLNYFVASKTVSERWPINHGQFSFVILTYNMSALMASKIAAIFLRGNRKVGSFVYEEKGRDIYDLLWYMGKKIVPDFDYLIAKGIDVRDPRTLFDKLTLQMNKVSDENLKQDLIPLFVNLGYIENWLKNWRDSYLRLLDEYKINTVTTLSAIQINQHSLSDDFSFTYIYNTENEKLILIRYIISDYWIDFDDGNLPIETNEKLDEKIEFASDGIGSRAVPNDKLKKYATLFYQKTEKYFEKTNRIMLGDSIVTKVIRMTAKNLNQKEQIVLNKSALLSCELDDLLK
;
A
#
# COMPACT_ATOMS: atom_id res chain seq x y z
N MET A 1 19.67 -13.20 32.04
CA MET A 1 18.70 -13.78 31.06
C MET A 1 17.33 -13.12 31.23
N SER A 2 16.73 -12.64 30.14
CA SER A 2 15.45 -11.92 30.22
C SER A 2 14.25 -12.87 30.34
N GLU A 3 13.74 -13.08 31.56
CA GLU A 3 12.57 -13.94 31.80
C GLU A 3 11.35 -13.55 30.94
N LYS A 4 11.08 -12.25 30.82
CA LYS A 4 9.93 -11.75 30.04
C LYS A 4 10.00 -12.12 28.56
N ILE A 5 11.16 -11.90 27.92
CA ILE A 5 11.35 -12.22 26.50
C ILE A 5 11.25 -13.74 26.32
N THR A 6 11.94 -14.51 27.16
CA THR A 6 11.93 -15.98 27.09
C THR A 6 10.51 -16.55 27.23
N THR A 7 9.71 -16.06 28.17
CA THR A 7 8.30 -16.48 28.33
C THR A 7 7.47 -16.16 27.08
N ALA A 8 7.63 -14.98 26.47
CA ALA A 8 6.92 -14.63 25.25
C ALA A 8 7.29 -15.55 24.08
N LEU A 9 8.58 -15.89 23.94
CA LEU A 9 9.06 -16.82 22.91
C LEU A 9 8.54 -18.25 23.14
N LYS A 10 8.52 -18.74 24.38
CA LYS A 10 7.95 -20.05 24.72
C LYS A 10 6.47 -20.12 24.35
N ARG A 11 5.68 -19.11 24.73
CA ARG A 11 4.26 -19.02 24.34
C ARG A 11 4.08 -19.01 22.81
N LYS A 12 4.93 -18.26 22.09
CA LYS A 12 4.88 -18.23 20.62
C LYS A 12 5.12 -19.61 19.99
N LEU A 13 5.99 -20.43 20.58
CA LEU A 13 6.22 -21.80 20.12
C LEU A 13 5.04 -22.72 20.46
N GLU A 14 4.42 -22.56 21.62
CA GLU A 14 3.20 -23.29 21.99
C GLU A 14 2.06 -22.98 21.00
N ASP A 15 1.87 -21.72 20.63
CA ASP A 15 0.86 -21.33 19.63
C ASP A 15 1.09 -22.02 18.27
N LEU A 16 2.35 -22.34 17.94
CA LEU A 16 2.71 -23.01 16.70
C LEU A 16 2.48 -24.53 16.71
N SER A 17 2.34 -25.16 17.89
CA SER A 17 2.18 -26.62 17.98
C SER A 17 0.88 -27.12 17.31
N VAL A 18 -0.10 -26.22 17.14
CA VAL A 18 -1.35 -26.49 16.43
C VAL A 18 -1.12 -26.87 14.96
N TYR A 19 0.00 -26.44 14.36
CA TYR A 19 0.35 -26.73 12.97
C TYR A 19 1.13 -28.05 12.79
N GLY A 20 1.38 -28.79 13.88
CA GLY A 20 2.15 -30.04 13.85
C GLY A 20 3.67 -29.81 13.74
N GLU A 21 4.38 -30.76 13.13
CA GLU A 21 5.83 -30.63 12.91
C GLU A 21 6.12 -29.54 11.88
N ILE A 22 6.72 -28.45 12.36
CA ILE A 22 7.23 -27.34 11.54
C ILE A 22 8.75 -27.35 11.52
N ASP A 23 9.33 -27.05 10.36
CA ASP A 23 10.78 -27.06 10.21
C ASP A 23 11.46 -26.01 11.10
N ALA A 24 12.74 -26.24 11.42
CA ALA A 24 13.47 -25.40 12.35
C ALA A 24 13.64 -23.95 11.85
N GLU A 25 13.68 -23.70 10.54
CA GLU A 25 13.79 -22.36 9.99
C GLU A 25 12.48 -21.58 10.11
N THR A 26 11.34 -22.21 9.82
CA THR A 26 10.00 -21.66 10.05
C THR A 26 9.80 -21.31 11.52
N ARG A 27 10.18 -22.20 12.44
CA ARG A 27 10.17 -21.90 13.89
C ARG A 27 10.99 -20.67 14.23
N ARG A 28 12.23 -20.59 13.74
CA ARG A 28 13.09 -19.41 13.96
C ARG A 28 12.48 -18.14 13.40
N ASN A 29 11.87 -18.18 12.22
CA ASN A 29 11.25 -17.01 11.60
C ASN A 29 10.04 -16.52 12.39
N ALA A 30 9.22 -17.40 12.96
CA ALA A 30 8.12 -17.02 13.83
C ALA A 30 8.59 -16.36 15.13
N LEU A 31 9.70 -16.84 15.72
CA LEU A 31 10.30 -16.19 16.89
C LEU A 31 10.91 -14.83 16.55
N LYS A 32 11.46 -14.66 15.34
CA LYS A 32 11.92 -13.33 14.86
C LYS A 32 10.78 -12.33 14.82
N GLU A 33 9.61 -12.71 14.30
CA GLU A 33 8.44 -11.82 14.26
C GLU A 33 8.07 -11.33 15.67
N GLU A 34 8.12 -12.22 16.68
CA GLU A 34 7.85 -11.83 18.07
C GLU A 34 8.90 -10.84 18.60
N LEU A 35 10.19 -11.09 18.35
CA LEU A 35 11.28 -10.20 18.77
C LEU A 35 11.26 -8.84 18.08
N GLN A 36 10.74 -8.75 16.85
CA GLN A 36 10.61 -7.49 16.13
C GLN A 36 9.75 -6.48 16.91
N PHE A 37 8.70 -6.91 17.62
CA PHE A 37 7.86 -6.00 18.40
C PHE A 37 8.63 -5.32 19.55
N TYR A 38 9.60 -6.01 20.16
CA TYR A 38 10.47 -5.41 21.19
C TYR A 38 11.34 -4.30 20.62
N VAL A 39 11.86 -4.50 19.40
CA VAL A 39 12.68 -3.53 18.67
C VAL A 39 11.82 -2.35 18.20
N LEU A 40 10.63 -2.62 17.66
CA LEU A 40 9.70 -1.57 17.22
C LEU A 40 9.19 -0.73 18.40
N ASN A 41 8.96 -1.36 19.55
CA ASN A 41 8.60 -0.64 20.77
C ASN A 41 9.70 0.35 21.18
N PHE A 42 10.98 -0.01 21.04
CA PHE A 42 12.08 0.94 21.23
C PHE A 42 12.05 2.08 20.20
N ILE A 43 12.03 1.72 18.91
CA ILE A 43 12.13 2.68 17.80
C ILE A 43 11.02 3.73 17.89
N TYR A 44 9.77 3.30 18.03
CA TYR A 44 8.60 4.19 17.95
C TYR A 44 8.30 4.98 19.22
N HIS A 45 8.93 4.65 20.35
CA HIS A 45 8.92 5.50 21.55
C HIS A 45 10.12 6.45 21.62
N HIS A 46 11.14 6.26 20.78
CA HIS A 46 12.31 7.12 20.78
C HIS A 46 12.03 8.45 20.05
N PRO A 47 12.37 9.62 20.61
CA PRO A 47 12.04 10.93 20.03
C PRO A 47 12.69 11.20 18.66
N GLU A 48 13.84 10.56 18.40
CA GLU A 48 14.56 10.66 17.12
C GLU A 48 14.10 9.59 16.11
N TYR A 49 13.81 8.37 16.57
CA TYR A 49 13.61 7.21 15.69
C TYR A 49 12.15 6.93 15.36
N GLY A 50 11.20 7.43 16.16
CA GLY A 50 9.76 7.31 15.89
C GLY A 50 9.27 8.07 14.66
N LYS A 51 10.18 8.77 13.96
CA LYS A 51 9.94 9.44 12.67
C LYS A 51 10.39 8.61 11.47
N TRP A 52 10.99 7.44 11.70
CA TRP A 52 11.42 6.56 10.61
C TRP A 52 10.21 5.91 9.94
N ILE A 53 10.24 5.88 8.61
CA ILE A 53 9.16 5.31 7.80
C ILE A 53 9.48 3.83 7.62
N MET A 54 8.70 2.96 8.27
CA MET A 54 8.80 1.52 8.05
C MET A 54 8.18 1.15 6.71
N TYR A 55 8.86 0.32 5.94
CA TYR A 55 8.39 -0.14 4.65
C TYR A 55 8.75 -1.62 4.42
N GLY A 56 8.47 -2.14 3.22
CA GLY A 56 8.81 -3.50 2.85
C GLY A 56 7.90 -4.57 3.48
N GLY A 57 8.41 -5.79 3.58
CA GLY A 57 7.60 -6.97 3.93
C GLY A 57 7.04 -6.92 5.36
N SER A 58 7.78 -6.35 6.30
CA SER A 58 7.36 -6.31 7.71
C SER A 58 6.28 -5.26 7.95
N ALA A 59 6.30 -4.14 7.21
CA ALA A 59 5.18 -3.19 7.22
C ALA A 59 3.89 -3.90 6.75
N LEU A 60 3.99 -4.65 5.66
CA LEU A 60 2.87 -5.44 5.12
C LEU A 60 2.34 -6.49 6.09
N ARG A 61 3.25 -7.21 6.75
CA ARG A 61 2.92 -8.26 7.72
C ARG A 61 2.25 -7.70 8.97
N ILE A 62 2.84 -6.68 9.59
CA ILE A 62 2.38 -6.15 10.87
C ILE A 62 1.13 -5.27 10.70
N ILE A 63 1.06 -4.47 9.64
CA ILE A 63 0.01 -3.44 9.48
C ILE A 63 -1.15 -3.97 8.63
N HIS A 64 -0.86 -4.71 7.56
CA HIS A 64 -1.86 -5.05 6.55
C HIS A 64 -2.18 -6.56 6.46
N GLY A 65 -1.60 -7.37 7.34
CA GLY A 65 -1.91 -8.80 7.46
C GLY A 65 -1.43 -9.65 6.28
N LEU A 66 -0.23 -9.41 5.75
CA LEU A 66 0.41 -10.31 4.79
C LEU A 66 0.53 -11.73 5.38
N ASP A 67 0.19 -12.77 4.61
CA ASP A 67 0.11 -14.16 5.14
C ASP A 67 1.49 -14.73 5.50
N ARG A 68 2.51 -14.47 4.66
CA ARG A 68 3.88 -14.93 4.91
C ARG A 68 4.53 -14.17 6.06
N MET A 69 5.40 -14.85 6.79
CA MET A 69 6.23 -14.21 7.80
C MET A 69 7.24 -13.23 7.17
N SER A 70 7.68 -12.25 7.94
CA SER A 70 8.72 -11.30 7.54
C SER A 70 9.83 -11.20 8.59
N VAL A 71 11.09 -11.20 8.14
CA VAL A 71 12.26 -11.44 9.02
C VAL A 71 13.12 -10.21 9.29
N ASP A 72 13.06 -9.20 8.40
CA ASP A 72 13.90 -8.00 8.45
C ASP A 72 13.04 -6.76 8.76
N LEU A 73 13.55 -5.78 9.50
CA LEU A 73 12.91 -4.48 9.69
C LEU A 73 13.59 -3.45 8.78
N ASP A 74 12.89 -3.01 7.75
CA ASP A 74 13.37 -2.02 6.79
C ASP A 74 12.76 -0.65 7.09
N PHE A 75 13.61 0.37 7.18
CA PHE A 75 13.20 1.76 7.39
C PHE A 75 13.82 2.69 6.35
N GLU A 76 13.05 3.69 5.94
CA GLU A 76 13.55 4.85 5.24
C GLU A 76 13.67 6.03 6.20
N VAL A 77 14.80 6.74 6.10
CA VAL A 77 15.16 7.86 6.96
C VAL A 77 15.49 9.07 6.10
N SER A 78 15.25 10.27 6.65
CA SER A 78 15.48 11.56 5.96
C SER A 78 16.89 12.12 6.12
N HIS A 79 17.83 11.34 6.64
CA HIS A 79 19.21 11.74 6.89
C HIS A 79 20.19 10.64 6.47
N GLU A 80 21.42 11.02 6.19
CA GLU A 80 22.47 10.05 5.87
C GLU A 80 22.78 9.14 7.06
N VAL A 81 22.90 7.85 6.78
CA VAL A 81 23.24 6.82 7.78
C VAL A 81 24.76 6.77 7.92
N THR A 82 25.29 7.37 8.99
CA THR A 82 26.73 7.40 9.28
C THR A 82 27.14 6.32 10.29
N GLU A 83 28.42 5.93 10.30
CA GLU A 83 28.94 5.00 11.30
C GLU A 83 28.77 5.53 12.74
N LYS A 84 28.95 6.84 12.94
CA LYS A 84 28.73 7.50 14.24
C LYS A 84 27.28 7.33 14.69
N PHE A 85 26.33 7.50 13.77
CA PHE A 85 24.92 7.29 14.04
C PHE A 85 24.62 5.83 14.41
N LEU A 86 25.14 4.87 13.64
CA LEU A 86 24.93 3.45 13.92
C LEU A 86 25.55 3.01 15.26
N LYS A 87 26.71 3.57 15.65
CA LYS A 87 27.31 3.35 16.99
C LYS A 87 26.43 3.90 18.11
N LYS A 88 25.84 5.08 17.91
CA LYS A 88 24.87 5.67 18.85
C LYS A 88 23.63 4.77 18.98
N LEU A 89 22.99 4.43 17.86
CA LEU A 89 21.82 3.57 17.81
C LEU A 89 22.08 2.22 18.49
N LYS A 90 23.22 1.58 18.18
CA LYS A 90 23.64 0.32 18.82
C LYS A 90 23.63 0.44 20.35
N ARG A 91 24.32 1.45 20.89
CA ARG A 91 24.42 1.66 22.34
C ARG A 91 23.06 1.91 22.96
N GLU A 92 22.21 2.74 22.34
CA GLU A 92 20.89 3.06 22.88
C GLU A 92 19.95 1.84 22.89
N ILE A 93 20.04 0.95 21.89
CA ILE A 93 19.32 -0.32 21.91
C ILE A 93 19.86 -1.23 23.02
N GLU A 94 21.18 -1.38 23.16
CA GLU A 94 21.79 -2.18 24.23
C GLU A 94 21.32 -1.69 25.61
N ASP A 95 21.42 -0.38 25.86
CA ASP A 95 20.99 0.24 27.12
C ASP A 95 19.48 0.02 27.36
N TYR A 96 18.64 0.16 26.32
CA TYR A 96 17.20 -0.08 26.45
C TYR A 96 16.89 -1.54 26.80
N PHE A 97 17.53 -2.51 26.14
CA PHE A 97 17.27 -3.92 26.38
C PHE A 97 17.77 -4.38 27.76
N ILE A 98 18.94 -3.89 28.20
CA ILE A 98 19.47 -4.14 29.54
C ILE A 98 18.52 -3.56 30.59
N ASN A 99 18.18 -2.28 30.50
CA ASN A 99 17.41 -1.57 31.52
C ASN A 99 15.94 -2.01 31.59
N THR A 100 15.34 -2.39 30.46
CA THR A 100 13.91 -2.72 30.38
C THR A 100 13.64 -4.21 30.61
N TYR A 101 14.53 -5.07 30.13
CA TYR A 101 14.30 -6.52 30.06
C TYR A 101 15.35 -7.35 30.82
N GLY A 102 16.41 -6.74 31.37
CA GLY A 102 17.52 -7.50 31.96
C GLY A 102 18.26 -8.34 30.92
N ALA A 103 18.23 -7.92 29.66
CA ALA A 103 18.91 -8.57 28.55
C ALA A 103 20.38 -8.13 28.49
N ASP A 104 21.22 -8.79 29.29
CA ASP A 104 22.67 -8.62 29.31
C ASP A 104 23.36 -9.06 28.00
N ASN A 105 24.68 -8.91 27.94
CA ASN A 105 25.49 -9.28 26.77
C ASN A 105 25.49 -10.79 26.48
N ASP A 106 25.14 -11.63 27.46
CA ASP A 106 25.01 -13.07 27.26
C ASP A 106 23.70 -13.39 26.53
N PHE A 107 22.66 -12.56 26.71
CA PHE A 107 21.37 -12.71 26.03
C PHE A 107 21.29 -11.97 24.69
N LEU A 108 21.81 -10.74 24.58
CA LEU A 108 21.72 -9.93 23.37
C LEU A 108 23.09 -9.38 22.96
N THR A 109 23.49 -9.62 21.71
CA THR A 109 24.66 -8.96 21.11
C THR A 109 24.26 -8.24 19.83
N ILE A 110 24.72 -7.00 19.67
CA ILE A 110 24.39 -6.19 18.49
C ILE A 110 25.64 -5.93 17.65
N LYS A 111 25.53 -6.12 16.34
CA LYS A 111 26.60 -5.83 15.38
C LYS A 111 26.13 -4.81 14.33
N ILE A 112 27.00 -3.88 13.96
CA ILE A 112 26.76 -3.00 12.82
C ILE A 112 26.95 -3.81 11.52
N THR A 113 26.01 -3.69 10.58
CA THR A 113 26.04 -4.41 9.30
C THR A 113 26.11 -3.47 8.12
N ASN A 114 27.03 -3.74 7.19
CA ASN A 114 27.10 -3.15 5.84
C ASN A 114 27.02 -1.61 5.79
N GLY A 115 27.43 -0.92 6.87
CA GLY A 115 27.35 0.53 7.02
C GLY A 115 25.93 1.12 7.00
N ARG A 116 24.88 0.29 7.01
CA ARG A 116 23.49 0.72 6.82
C ARG A 116 22.49 0.13 7.81
N GLY A 117 22.95 -0.57 8.84
CA GLY A 117 22.01 -1.23 9.75
C GLY A 117 22.66 -1.92 10.94
N LEU A 118 21.83 -2.60 11.71
CA LEU A 118 22.19 -3.39 12.88
C LEU A 118 21.66 -4.81 12.76
N LEU A 119 22.43 -5.78 13.27
CA LEU A 119 22.03 -7.16 13.47
C LEU A 119 22.01 -7.45 14.97
N LEU A 120 20.81 -7.62 15.51
CA LEU A 120 20.55 -7.99 16.89
C LEU A 120 20.53 -9.51 16.97
N LYS A 121 21.42 -10.10 17.77
CA LYS A 121 21.53 -11.54 17.97
C LYS A 121 21.10 -11.88 19.38
N PHE A 122 19.93 -12.50 19.47
CA PHE A 122 19.37 -13.01 20.70
C PHE A 122 19.84 -14.44 20.91
N HIS A 123 20.60 -14.69 21.97
CA HIS A 123 21.04 -16.02 22.38
C HIS A 123 19.97 -16.61 23.29
N VAL A 124 19.28 -17.62 22.77
CA VAL A 124 18.18 -18.29 23.46
C VAL A 124 18.63 -19.64 23.99
N ASP A 125 18.00 -20.13 25.06
CA ASP A 125 18.38 -21.40 25.64
C ASP A 125 18.05 -22.60 24.74
N LYS A 126 18.75 -23.72 25.00
CA LYS A 126 18.45 -25.02 24.41
C LYS A 126 17.02 -25.50 24.70
N GLU A 127 16.37 -24.96 25.74
CA GLU A 127 14.98 -25.28 26.08
C GLU A 127 13.96 -24.88 25.01
N LEU A 128 14.31 -24.03 24.04
CA LEU A 128 13.46 -23.73 22.89
C LEU A 128 13.55 -24.79 21.77
N ASP A 129 14.29 -25.88 21.98
CA ASP A 129 14.40 -27.05 21.11
C ASP A 129 14.64 -26.74 19.61
N LEU A 130 15.52 -25.76 19.38
CA LEU A 130 15.98 -25.40 18.04
C LEU A 130 17.04 -26.41 17.57
N GLU A 131 16.64 -27.66 17.32
CA GLU A 131 17.56 -28.72 16.90
C GLU A 131 18.44 -28.30 15.70
N ASN A 132 19.75 -28.57 15.81
CA ASN A 132 20.76 -28.51 14.75
C ASN A 132 21.11 -27.14 14.12
N SER A 133 20.88 -26.02 14.81
CA SER A 133 21.37 -24.70 14.37
C SER A 133 21.84 -23.87 15.56
N SER A 134 22.64 -22.81 15.34
CA SER A 134 23.03 -21.90 16.43
C SER A 134 21.78 -21.47 17.20
N ASN A 135 21.82 -21.53 18.53
CA ASN A 135 20.78 -21.06 19.45
C ASN A 135 20.60 -19.52 19.41
N GLN A 136 20.68 -18.94 18.22
CA GLN A 136 20.66 -17.51 17.97
C GLN A 136 19.52 -17.18 17.03
N ILE A 137 18.72 -16.22 17.46
CA ILE A 137 17.68 -15.63 16.63
C ILE A 137 18.17 -14.23 16.25
N HIS A 138 18.19 -13.95 14.95
CA HIS A 138 18.70 -12.69 14.44
C HIS A 138 17.55 -11.81 13.96
N VAL A 139 17.47 -10.60 14.51
CA VAL A 139 16.60 -9.53 14.01
C VAL A 139 17.49 -8.47 13.37
N LYS A 140 17.15 -8.10 12.13
CA LYS A 140 17.90 -7.11 11.36
C LYS A 140 17.14 -5.80 11.28
N ILE A 141 17.85 -4.69 11.47
CA ILE A 141 17.37 -3.33 11.20
C ILE A 141 18.18 -2.81 10.02
N ASP A 142 17.53 -2.51 8.91
CA ASP A 142 18.13 -1.86 7.74
C ASP A 142 17.59 -0.44 7.59
N LEU A 143 18.50 0.53 7.46
CA LEU A 143 18.21 1.94 7.30
C LEU A 143 18.63 2.39 5.90
N ASN A 144 17.69 2.97 5.16
CA ASN A 144 17.92 3.49 3.83
C ASN A 144 17.66 5.00 3.83
N TYR A 145 18.67 5.77 3.43
CA TYR A 145 18.49 7.20 3.19
C TYR A 145 17.70 7.37 1.89
N PHE A 146 16.47 7.86 2.01
CA PHE A 146 15.60 8.10 0.87
C PHE A 146 14.54 9.15 1.22
N VAL A 147 14.24 10.02 0.27
CA VAL A 147 13.21 11.04 0.40
C VAL A 147 12.41 11.08 -0.90
N ALA A 148 11.13 10.72 -0.83
CA ALA A 148 10.16 10.92 -1.91
C ALA A 148 9.16 11.99 -1.48
N SER A 149 9.35 13.21 -1.99
CA SER A 149 8.62 14.41 -1.54
C SER A 149 7.10 14.37 -1.76
N LYS A 150 6.64 13.56 -2.72
CA LYS A 150 5.21 13.44 -3.06
C LYS A 150 4.53 12.20 -2.48
N THR A 151 5.28 11.34 -1.80
CA THR A 151 4.73 10.09 -1.27
C THR A 151 4.00 10.33 0.04
N VAL A 152 2.80 9.77 0.16
CA VAL A 152 1.96 9.89 1.35
C VAL A 152 2.41 8.90 2.42
N SER A 153 2.55 9.40 3.65
CA SER A 153 2.80 8.57 4.84
C SER A 153 1.57 8.52 5.75
N GLU A 154 1.45 7.43 6.46
CA GLU A 154 0.33 7.10 7.34
C GLU A 154 0.83 6.67 8.72
N ARG A 155 -0.01 6.87 9.73
CA ARG A 155 0.26 6.48 11.12
C ARG A 155 -0.68 5.35 11.51
N TRP A 156 -0.10 4.21 11.88
CA TRP A 156 -0.84 3.01 12.23
C TRP A 156 -0.60 2.63 13.70
N PRO A 157 -1.63 2.68 14.56
CA PRO A 157 -1.52 2.21 15.93
C PRO A 157 -1.41 0.68 15.95
N ILE A 158 -0.40 0.17 16.63
CA ILE A 158 -0.14 -1.26 16.81
C ILE A 158 -0.29 -1.60 18.28
N ASN A 159 -1.09 -2.63 18.54
CA ASN A 159 -1.22 -3.26 19.85
C ASN A 159 -0.86 -4.73 19.72
N HIS A 160 0.21 -5.17 20.38
CA HIS A 160 0.65 -6.56 20.36
C HIS A 160 1.14 -6.98 21.76
N GLY A 161 0.39 -7.88 22.40
CA GLY A 161 0.67 -8.27 23.79
C GLY A 161 0.61 -7.06 24.73
N GLN A 162 1.76 -6.68 25.30
CA GLN A 162 1.89 -5.52 26.20
C GLN A 162 2.39 -4.26 25.48
N PHE A 163 2.68 -4.33 24.18
CA PHE A 163 3.18 -3.20 23.42
C PHE A 163 2.03 -2.40 22.80
N SER A 164 2.16 -1.07 22.88
CA SER A 164 1.31 -0.12 22.19
C SER A 164 2.17 1.00 21.64
N PHE A 165 2.24 1.14 20.32
CA PHE A 165 3.02 2.18 19.65
C PHE A 165 2.40 2.53 18.30
N VAL A 166 2.87 3.61 17.67
CA VAL A 166 2.37 4.06 16.36
C VAL A 166 3.48 3.93 15.34
N ILE A 167 3.29 3.05 14.35
CA ILE A 167 4.19 2.92 13.21
C ILE A 167 3.90 4.04 12.21
N LEU A 168 4.96 4.72 11.75
CA LEU A 168 4.91 5.57 10.57
C LEU A 168 5.29 4.72 9.35
N THR A 169 4.44 4.67 8.34
CA THR A 169 4.65 3.88 7.11
C THR A 169 4.16 4.65 5.88
N TYR A 170 4.40 4.14 4.68
CA TYR A 170 3.80 4.68 3.46
C TYR A 170 2.39 4.12 3.22
N ASN A 171 1.60 4.81 2.41
CA ASN A 171 0.35 4.23 1.91
C ASN A 171 0.61 2.98 1.04
N MET A 172 -0.43 2.18 0.81
CA MET A 172 -0.32 0.91 0.07
C MET A 172 0.23 1.06 -1.35
N SER A 173 -0.10 2.16 -2.05
CA SER A 173 0.42 2.45 -3.39
C SER A 173 1.93 2.60 -3.43
N ALA A 174 2.51 3.34 -2.48
CA ALA A 174 3.95 3.50 -2.37
C ALA A 174 4.65 2.26 -1.83
N LEU A 175 4.01 1.50 -0.92
CA LEU A 175 4.52 0.20 -0.50
C LEU A 175 4.59 -0.79 -1.69
N MET A 176 3.56 -0.82 -2.55
CA MET A 176 3.59 -1.60 -3.80
C MET A 176 4.67 -1.12 -4.77
N ALA A 177 4.82 0.20 -4.95
CA ALA A 177 5.88 0.78 -5.77
C ALA A 177 7.27 0.39 -5.25
N SER A 178 7.49 0.40 -3.93
CA SER A 178 8.75 -0.06 -3.33
C SER A 178 9.06 -1.53 -3.63
N LYS A 179 8.01 -2.36 -3.74
CA LYS A 179 8.14 -3.78 -4.09
C LYS A 179 8.52 -3.97 -5.55
N ILE A 180 7.84 -3.27 -6.44
CA ILE A 180 8.15 -3.25 -7.88
C ILE A 180 9.58 -2.74 -8.11
N ALA A 181 9.99 -1.68 -7.39
CA ALA A 181 11.35 -1.18 -7.46
C ALA A 181 12.38 -2.22 -7.02
N ALA A 182 12.08 -2.99 -5.96
CA ALA A 182 12.93 -4.10 -5.55
C ALA A 182 13.04 -5.20 -6.62
N ILE A 183 11.94 -5.51 -7.33
CA ILE A 183 11.94 -6.49 -8.44
C ILE A 183 12.84 -6.02 -9.60
N PHE A 184 12.81 -4.73 -9.95
CA PHE A 184 13.61 -4.21 -11.07
C PHE A 184 15.06 -3.89 -10.72
N LEU A 185 15.34 -3.44 -9.50
CA LEU A 185 16.64 -2.85 -9.14
C LEU A 185 17.53 -3.77 -8.30
N ARG A 186 17.02 -4.88 -7.77
CA ARG A 186 17.88 -5.82 -7.04
C ARG A 186 18.92 -6.42 -7.99
N GLY A 187 20.15 -6.50 -7.51
CA GLY A 187 21.22 -7.24 -8.17
C GLY A 187 21.24 -8.71 -7.77
N ASN A 188 22.11 -9.45 -8.46
CA ASN A 188 22.39 -10.87 -8.28
C ASN A 188 22.55 -11.31 -6.81
N ARG A 189 21.71 -12.24 -6.36
CA ARG A 189 21.76 -12.92 -5.06
C ARG A 189 22.35 -14.32 -5.22
N LYS A 190 23.39 -14.63 -4.45
CA LYS A 190 23.90 -16.01 -4.34
C LYS A 190 23.11 -16.80 -3.30
N VAL A 191 22.58 -17.96 -3.67
CA VAL A 191 21.98 -18.97 -2.78
C VAL A 191 22.66 -20.30 -3.07
N GLY A 192 23.50 -20.77 -2.14
CA GLY A 192 24.41 -21.89 -2.41
C GLY A 192 25.35 -21.60 -3.59
N SER A 193 25.35 -22.49 -4.59
CA SER A 193 26.10 -22.32 -5.84
C SER A 193 25.34 -21.52 -6.92
N PHE A 194 24.08 -21.16 -6.69
CA PHE A 194 23.23 -20.51 -7.67
C PHE A 194 23.20 -19.00 -7.48
N VAL A 195 23.06 -18.27 -8.59
CA VAL A 195 22.88 -16.82 -8.62
C VAL A 195 21.49 -16.53 -9.18
N TYR A 196 20.64 -15.88 -8.40
CA TYR A 196 19.29 -15.47 -8.78
C TYR A 196 19.24 -13.95 -8.89
N GLU A 197 18.47 -13.43 -9.84
CA GLU A 197 18.28 -11.98 -10.01
C GLU A 197 17.18 -11.46 -9.05
N GLU A 198 16.36 -12.35 -8.52
CA GLU A 198 15.16 -12.05 -7.75
C GLU A 198 15.13 -12.72 -6.35
N LYS A 199 14.29 -12.16 -5.45
CA LYS A 199 13.89 -12.84 -4.21
C LYS A 199 12.45 -13.34 -4.37
N GLY A 200 12.22 -14.63 -4.18
CA GLY A 200 10.88 -15.24 -4.31
C GLY A 200 9.78 -14.52 -3.53
N ARG A 201 10.09 -14.04 -2.32
CA ARG A 201 9.16 -13.25 -1.51
C ARG A 201 8.70 -11.94 -2.12
N ASP A 202 9.50 -11.33 -3.00
CA ASP A 202 9.08 -10.08 -3.65
C ASP A 202 7.97 -10.34 -4.68
N ILE A 203 7.99 -11.51 -5.34
CA ILE A 203 6.94 -11.94 -6.27
C ILE A 203 5.66 -12.27 -5.49
N TYR A 204 5.80 -12.97 -4.36
CA TYR A 204 4.65 -13.24 -3.49
C TYR A 204 3.93 -11.95 -3.05
N ASP A 205 4.70 -10.96 -2.56
CA ASP A 205 4.14 -9.69 -2.14
C ASP A 205 3.49 -8.94 -3.30
N LEU A 206 4.10 -8.93 -4.50
CA LEU A 206 3.52 -8.30 -5.68
C LEU A 206 2.13 -8.88 -5.98
N LEU A 207 2.00 -10.20 -6.02
CA LEU A 207 0.71 -10.85 -6.27
C LEU A 207 -0.30 -10.56 -5.14
N TRP A 208 0.17 -10.44 -3.90
CA TRP A 208 -0.68 -10.04 -2.78
C TRP A 208 -1.22 -8.62 -2.94
N TYR A 209 -0.40 -7.65 -3.40
CA TYR A 209 -0.89 -6.31 -3.77
C TYR A 209 -1.87 -6.35 -4.94
N MET A 210 -1.57 -7.16 -5.95
CA MET A 210 -2.41 -7.31 -7.14
C MET A 210 -3.77 -7.91 -6.80
N GLY A 211 -3.84 -8.88 -5.88
CA GLY A 211 -5.09 -9.42 -5.35
C GLY A 211 -5.96 -8.39 -4.63
N LYS A 212 -5.37 -7.26 -4.20
CA LYS A 212 -6.07 -6.11 -3.61
C LYS A 212 -6.30 -4.97 -4.60
N LYS A 213 -5.93 -5.15 -5.88
CA LYS A 213 -6.06 -4.15 -6.96
C LYS A 213 -5.37 -2.82 -6.63
N ILE A 214 -4.28 -2.89 -5.87
CA ILE A 214 -3.51 -1.70 -5.52
C ILE A 214 -2.81 -1.17 -6.77
N VAL A 215 -2.84 0.13 -6.98
CA VAL A 215 -2.10 0.78 -8.07
C VAL A 215 -0.80 1.33 -7.49
N PRO A 216 0.37 1.06 -8.09
CA PRO A 216 1.63 1.55 -7.55
C PRO A 216 1.75 3.08 -7.70
N ASP A 217 2.39 3.70 -6.71
CA ASP A 217 2.77 5.11 -6.76
C ASP A 217 3.89 5.32 -7.80
N PHE A 218 3.56 5.96 -8.93
CA PHE A 218 4.52 6.24 -9.99
C PHE A 218 5.52 7.34 -9.62
N ASP A 219 5.14 8.31 -8.79
CA ASP A 219 6.09 9.32 -8.30
C ASP A 219 7.18 8.65 -7.43
N TYR A 220 6.80 7.65 -6.63
CA TYR A 220 7.76 6.83 -5.87
C TYR A 220 8.71 6.05 -6.80
N LEU A 221 8.18 5.41 -7.86
CA LEU A 221 9.00 4.68 -8.85
C LEU A 221 10.01 5.61 -9.55
N ILE A 222 9.56 6.79 -9.99
CA ILE A 222 10.41 7.81 -10.61
C ILE A 222 11.50 8.26 -9.63
N ALA A 223 11.16 8.50 -8.37
CA ALA A 223 12.13 8.86 -7.33
C ALA A 223 13.18 7.76 -7.07
N LYS A 224 12.85 6.48 -7.32
CA LYS A 224 13.80 5.36 -7.30
C LYS A 224 14.59 5.18 -8.61
N GLY A 225 14.38 6.03 -9.61
CA GLY A 225 15.05 5.98 -10.91
C GLY A 225 14.38 5.06 -11.94
N ILE A 226 13.14 4.64 -11.71
CA ILE A 226 12.34 3.87 -12.67
C ILE A 226 11.38 4.84 -13.37
N ASP A 227 11.83 5.40 -14.50
CA ASP A 227 11.02 6.34 -15.29
C ASP A 227 9.98 5.58 -16.13
N VAL A 228 8.87 5.24 -15.47
CA VAL A 228 7.67 4.68 -16.10
C VAL A 228 6.49 5.49 -15.61
N ARG A 229 5.66 5.96 -16.56
CA ARG A 229 4.45 6.75 -16.27
C ARG A 229 3.17 6.10 -16.79
N ASP A 230 3.31 5.17 -17.75
CA ASP A 230 2.20 4.38 -18.27
C ASP A 230 2.11 3.06 -17.49
N PRO A 231 0.99 2.79 -16.80
CA PRO A 231 0.73 1.50 -16.16
C PRO A 231 0.90 0.29 -17.09
N ARG A 232 0.54 0.38 -18.38
CA ARG A 232 0.73 -0.71 -19.35
C ARG A 232 2.20 -1.05 -19.52
N THR A 233 3.01 -0.03 -19.79
CA THR A 233 4.46 -0.20 -19.91
C THR A 233 5.07 -0.79 -18.64
N LEU A 234 4.56 -0.41 -17.46
CA LEU A 234 5.01 -0.98 -16.19
C LEU A 234 4.70 -2.47 -16.11
N PHE A 235 3.45 -2.84 -16.38
CA PHE A 235 3.01 -4.23 -16.31
C PHE A 235 3.61 -5.11 -17.41
N ASP A 236 3.86 -4.57 -18.61
CA ASP A 236 4.59 -5.28 -19.67
C ASP A 236 6.01 -5.62 -19.21
N LYS A 237 6.72 -4.64 -18.62
CA LYS A 237 8.05 -4.87 -18.03
C LYS A 237 8.00 -5.89 -16.90
N LEU A 238 7.00 -5.84 -16.03
CA LEU A 238 6.83 -6.84 -14.96
C LEU A 238 6.60 -8.23 -15.54
N THR A 239 5.75 -8.37 -16.56
CA THR A 239 5.47 -9.65 -17.22
C THR A 239 6.73 -10.25 -17.83
N LEU A 240 7.57 -9.43 -18.46
CA LEU A 240 8.88 -9.89 -18.95
C LEU A 240 9.80 -10.38 -17.82
N GLN A 241 9.74 -9.76 -16.64
CA GLN A 241 10.50 -10.25 -15.47
C GLN A 241 9.90 -11.54 -14.90
N MET A 242 8.57 -11.66 -14.83
CA MET A 242 7.91 -12.87 -14.30
C MET A 242 8.31 -14.13 -15.08
N ASN A 243 8.55 -14.01 -16.38
CA ASN A 243 9.02 -15.13 -17.21
C ASN A 243 10.43 -15.64 -16.85
N LYS A 244 11.23 -14.83 -16.15
CA LYS A 244 12.60 -15.20 -15.74
C LYS A 244 12.67 -15.81 -14.34
N VAL A 245 11.61 -15.67 -13.55
CA VAL A 245 11.59 -16.09 -12.15
C VAL A 245 11.70 -17.62 -12.06
N SER A 246 12.62 -18.10 -11.21
CA SER A 246 12.84 -19.52 -10.97
C SER A 246 11.87 -20.07 -9.92
N ASP A 247 11.14 -21.13 -10.25
CA ASP A 247 10.23 -21.81 -9.32
C ASP A 247 10.97 -22.42 -8.12
N GLU A 248 12.20 -22.89 -8.35
CA GLU A 248 13.04 -23.42 -7.28
C GLU A 248 13.49 -22.31 -6.31
N ASN A 249 13.84 -21.12 -6.84
CA ASN A 249 14.17 -19.96 -5.99
C ASN A 249 12.97 -19.48 -5.18
N LEU A 250 11.78 -19.41 -5.81
CA LEU A 250 10.52 -19.12 -5.11
C LEU A 250 10.28 -20.11 -3.97
N LYS A 251 10.40 -21.41 -4.26
CA LYS A 251 10.19 -22.48 -3.30
C LYS A 251 11.13 -22.36 -2.11
N GLN A 252 12.43 -22.19 -2.36
CA GLN A 252 13.45 -22.07 -1.31
C GLN A 252 13.28 -20.81 -0.44
N ASP A 253 12.93 -19.67 -1.04
CA ASP A 253 12.77 -18.40 -0.31
C ASP A 253 11.43 -18.33 0.44
N LEU A 254 10.37 -18.98 -0.06
CA LEU A 254 9.01 -18.87 0.50
C LEU A 254 8.66 -19.95 1.52
N ILE A 255 9.05 -21.23 1.31
CA ILE A 255 8.65 -22.32 2.23
C ILE A 255 8.93 -21.98 3.71
N PRO A 256 10.13 -21.48 4.07
CA PRO A 256 10.44 -21.17 5.47
C PRO A 256 9.66 -19.99 6.07
N LEU A 257 8.86 -19.29 5.27
CA LEU A 257 8.07 -18.13 5.67
C LEU A 257 6.60 -18.49 5.96
N PHE A 258 6.20 -19.77 5.88
CA PHE A 258 4.83 -20.19 6.12
C PHE A 258 4.75 -21.34 7.12
N VAL A 259 3.76 -21.25 8.02
CA VAL A 259 3.37 -22.37 8.90
C VAL A 259 2.46 -23.37 8.19
N ASN A 260 1.66 -22.91 7.22
CA ASN A 260 0.76 -23.76 6.44
C ASN A 260 1.42 -24.14 5.11
N LEU A 261 2.03 -25.33 5.06
CA LEU A 261 2.73 -25.81 3.86
C LEU A 261 1.78 -26.07 2.68
N GLY A 262 0.59 -26.63 2.93
CA GLY A 262 -0.38 -26.90 1.87
C GLY A 262 -0.84 -25.63 1.15
N TYR A 263 -0.98 -24.51 1.87
CA TYR A 263 -1.26 -23.20 1.27
C TYR A 263 -0.14 -22.76 0.33
N ILE A 264 1.10 -22.76 0.79
CA ILE A 264 2.22 -22.22 0.00
C ILE A 264 2.59 -23.15 -1.16
N GLU A 265 2.48 -24.47 -1.01
CA GLU A 265 2.66 -25.42 -2.11
C GLU A 265 1.64 -25.21 -3.21
N ASN A 266 0.37 -24.98 -2.86
CA ASN A 266 -0.65 -24.65 -3.85
C ASN A 266 -0.40 -23.29 -4.49
N TRP A 267 0.06 -22.29 -3.73
CA TRP A 267 0.44 -21.00 -4.29
C TRP A 267 1.59 -21.14 -5.31
N LEU A 268 2.66 -21.84 -4.94
CA LEU A 268 3.84 -22.09 -5.79
C LEU A 268 3.47 -22.84 -7.08
N LYS A 269 2.47 -23.72 -7.04
CA LYS A 269 2.00 -24.44 -8.22
C LYS A 269 1.28 -23.52 -9.23
N ASN A 270 0.60 -22.48 -8.76
CA ASN A 270 -0.35 -21.70 -9.56
C ASN A 270 0.02 -20.21 -9.71
N TRP A 271 1.21 -19.80 -9.27
CA TRP A 271 1.53 -18.36 -9.15
C TRP A 271 1.56 -17.64 -10.50
N ARG A 272 2.03 -18.27 -11.60
CA ARG A 272 2.04 -17.64 -12.93
C ARG A 272 0.64 -17.42 -13.49
N ASP A 273 -0.21 -18.43 -13.40
CA ASP A 273 -1.62 -18.31 -13.82
C ASP A 273 -2.36 -17.27 -12.96
N SER A 274 -2.05 -17.24 -11.67
CA SER A 274 -2.58 -16.22 -10.75
C SER A 274 -2.09 -14.82 -11.13
N TYR A 275 -0.82 -14.66 -11.50
CA TYR A 275 -0.27 -13.39 -11.97
C TYR A 275 -1.00 -12.89 -13.22
N LEU A 276 -1.15 -13.74 -14.25
CA LEU A 276 -1.83 -13.37 -15.50
C LEU A 276 -3.30 -12.98 -15.24
N ARG A 277 -4.03 -13.79 -14.46
CA ARG A 277 -5.41 -13.49 -14.09
C ARG A 277 -5.51 -12.16 -13.34
N LEU A 278 -4.63 -11.94 -12.36
CA LEU A 278 -4.63 -10.71 -11.58
C LEU A 278 -4.26 -9.49 -12.45
N LEU A 279 -3.34 -9.65 -13.40
CA LEU A 279 -2.99 -8.61 -14.36
C LEU A 279 -4.19 -8.22 -15.22
N ASP A 280 -4.97 -9.19 -15.70
CA ASP A 280 -6.19 -8.93 -16.49
C ASP A 280 -7.26 -8.16 -15.70
N GLU A 281 -7.23 -8.22 -14.36
CA GLU A 281 -8.12 -7.42 -13.50
C GLU A 281 -7.74 -5.94 -13.46
N TYR A 282 -6.49 -5.57 -13.78
CA TYR A 282 -6.07 -4.19 -14.01
C TYR A 282 -6.56 -3.76 -15.41
N LYS A 283 -7.84 -3.37 -15.49
CA LYS A 283 -8.44 -2.87 -16.73
C LYS A 283 -7.82 -1.52 -17.11
N ILE A 284 -6.83 -1.51 -17.98
CA ILE A 284 -6.15 -0.27 -18.42
C ILE A 284 -6.78 0.21 -19.73
N ASN A 285 -7.36 1.41 -19.70
CA ASN A 285 -8.10 1.99 -20.82
C ASN A 285 -7.41 3.28 -21.30
N THR A 286 -7.16 3.43 -22.60
CA THR A 286 -6.86 4.73 -23.21
C THR A 286 -8.16 5.42 -23.56
N VAL A 287 -8.43 6.56 -22.94
CA VAL A 287 -9.65 7.33 -23.14
C VAL A 287 -9.49 8.22 -24.38
N THR A 288 -10.47 8.22 -25.28
CA THR A 288 -10.39 8.96 -26.55
C THR A 288 -11.29 10.18 -26.55
N THR A 289 -12.61 10.00 -26.69
CA THR A 289 -13.56 11.12 -26.85
C THR A 289 -14.75 10.98 -25.91
N LEU A 290 -15.30 12.13 -25.49
CA LEU A 290 -16.55 12.16 -24.75
C LEU A 290 -17.71 11.79 -25.70
N SER A 291 -18.42 10.73 -25.36
CA SER A 291 -19.59 10.25 -26.09
C SER A 291 -20.84 11.04 -25.66
N ALA A 292 -21.21 10.94 -24.38
CA ALA A 292 -22.41 11.52 -23.80
C ALA A 292 -22.21 11.93 -22.32
N ILE A 293 -23.11 12.77 -21.82
CA ILE A 293 -23.23 13.16 -20.41
C ILE A 293 -24.65 12.86 -19.95
N GLN A 294 -24.79 12.03 -18.93
CA GLN A 294 -26.09 11.71 -18.34
C GLN A 294 -26.24 12.40 -16.98
N ILE A 295 -27.31 13.17 -16.82
CA ILE A 295 -27.64 13.87 -15.57
C ILE A 295 -28.90 13.22 -15.01
N ASN A 296 -28.75 12.64 -13.81
CA ASN A 296 -29.83 11.94 -13.11
C ASN A 296 -30.09 12.57 -11.75
N GLN A 297 -31.36 12.74 -11.41
CA GLN A 297 -31.81 13.10 -10.06
C GLN A 297 -32.30 11.84 -9.34
N HIS A 298 -31.71 11.54 -8.18
CA HIS A 298 -32.03 10.36 -7.37
C HIS A 298 -33.01 10.74 -6.26
N SER A 299 -34.31 10.56 -6.52
CA SER A 299 -35.39 10.98 -5.61
C SER A 299 -35.38 10.34 -4.22
N LEU A 300 -34.63 9.25 -4.02
CA LEU A 300 -34.53 8.54 -2.73
C LEU A 300 -33.35 9.00 -1.88
N SER A 301 -32.31 9.56 -2.49
CA SER A 301 -31.09 9.97 -1.80
C SER A 301 -30.87 11.49 -1.78
N ASP A 302 -31.77 12.25 -2.41
CA ASP A 302 -31.67 13.70 -2.56
C ASP A 302 -30.34 14.13 -3.21
N ASP A 303 -29.87 13.36 -4.20
CA ASP A 303 -28.61 13.61 -4.89
C ASP A 303 -28.81 13.77 -6.41
N PHE A 304 -27.94 14.56 -7.03
CA PHE A 304 -27.73 14.60 -8.47
C PHE A 304 -26.46 13.84 -8.83
N SER A 305 -26.51 13.08 -9.93
CA SER A 305 -25.32 12.47 -10.50
C SER A 305 -25.08 12.89 -11.93
N PHE A 306 -23.83 13.24 -12.23
CA PHE A 306 -23.33 13.61 -13.55
C PHE A 306 -22.40 12.50 -14.03
N THR A 307 -22.85 11.70 -15.00
CA THR A 307 -22.10 10.57 -15.55
C THR A 307 -21.58 10.94 -16.94
N TYR A 308 -20.26 11.04 -17.08
CA TYR A 308 -19.57 11.25 -18.34
C TYR A 308 -19.18 9.90 -18.95
N ILE A 309 -19.65 9.65 -20.16
CA ILE A 309 -19.39 8.41 -20.89
C ILE A 309 -18.34 8.70 -21.96
N TYR A 310 -17.18 8.06 -21.86
CA TYR A 310 -16.10 8.20 -22.84
C TYR A 310 -15.88 6.92 -23.63
N ASN A 311 -15.51 7.10 -24.90
CA ASN A 311 -14.99 6.04 -25.75
C ASN A 311 -13.53 5.74 -25.38
N THR A 312 -13.08 4.54 -25.70
CA THR A 312 -11.69 4.10 -25.55
C THR A 312 -11.13 3.57 -26.88
N GLU A 313 -9.82 3.41 -26.97
CA GLU A 313 -9.17 2.80 -28.16
C GLU A 313 -9.63 1.37 -28.43
N ASN A 314 -10.08 0.65 -27.39
CA ASN A 314 -10.55 -0.74 -27.49
C ASN A 314 -12.08 -0.86 -27.67
N GLU A 315 -12.74 0.22 -28.12
CA GLU A 315 -14.19 0.29 -28.34
C GLU A 315 -15.06 0.04 -27.09
N LYS A 316 -14.45 0.02 -25.89
CA LYS A 316 -15.16 -0.03 -24.61
C LYS A 316 -15.56 1.36 -24.17
N LEU A 317 -16.64 1.45 -23.40
CA LEU A 317 -17.07 2.67 -22.73
C LEU A 317 -16.55 2.69 -21.29
N ILE A 318 -16.11 3.86 -20.85
CA ILE A 318 -15.78 4.11 -19.44
C ILE A 318 -16.62 5.26 -18.88
N LEU A 319 -16.79 5.28 -17.55
CA LEU A 319 -17.71 6.17 -16.87
C LEU A 319 -16.98 7.02 -15.82
N ILE A 320 -17.14 8.34 -15.85
CA ILE A 320 -16.75 9.22 -14.74
C ILE A 320 -18.02 9.77 -14.12
N ARG A 321 -18.28 9.47 -12.84
CA ARG A 321 -19.51 9.85 -12.16
C ARG A 321 -19.23 10.77 -10.99
N TYR A 322 -19.74 11.99 -11.08
CA TYR A 322 -19.76 12.95 -9.98
C TYR A 322 -21.12 12.85 -9.29
N ILE A 323 -21.12 12.91 -7.95
CA ILE A 323 -22.34 12.91 -7.15
C ILE A 323 -22.33 14.14 -6.25
N ILE A 324 -23.40 14.93 -6.31
CA ILE A 324 -23.59 16.11 -5.45
C ILE A 324 -24.96 16.05 -4.79
N SER A 325 -25.07 16.55 -3.56
CA SER A 325 -26.39 16.70 -2.92
C SER A 325 -27.23 17.74 -3.66
N ASP A 326 -28.53 17.55 -3.69
CA ASP A 326 -29.57 18.48 -4.16
C ASP A 326 -29.36 19.94 -3.69
N TYR A 327 -28.83 20.14 -2.48
CA TYR A 327 -28.58 21.46 -1.91
C TYR A 327 -27.73 22.35 -2.82
N TRP A 328 -26.76 21.78 -3.55
CA TRP A 328 -25.94 22.52 -4.51
C TRP A 328 -26.75 23.05 -5.70
N ILE A 329 -27.84 22.39 -6.05
CA ILE A 329 -28.71 22.72 -7.17
C ILE A 329 -29.88 23.60 -6.73
N ASP A 330 -30.48 23.33 -5.57
CA ASP A 330 -31.74 23.95 -5.16
C ASP A 330 -31.55 25.32 -4.50
N PHE A 331 -30.36 25.61 -3.95
CA PHE A 331 -30.10 26.87 -3.23
C PHE A 331 -29.07 27.78 -3.92
N ASP A 332 -29.22 29.09 -3.77
CA ASP A 332 -28.38 30.10 -4.43
C ASP A 332 -26.90 30.04 -4.04
N ASP A 333 -26.60 29.53 -2.85
CA ASP A 333 -25.23 29.28 -2.39
C ASP A 333 -24.46 28.39 -3.38
N GLY A 334 -25.15 27.48 -4.07
CA GLY A 334 -24.60 26.61 -5.10
C GLY A 334 -24.50 27.22 -6.51
N ASN A 335 -24.79 28.50 -6.73
CA ASN A 335 -24.68 29.11 -8.07
C ASN A 335 -23.21 29.26 -8.50
N LEU A 336 -22.78 28.58 -9.56
CA LEU A 336 -21.38 28.62 -10.02
C LEU A 336 -21.09 29.84 -10.90
N PRO A 337 -19.95 30.53 -10.73
CA PRO A 337 -19.51 31.63 -11.57
C PRO A 337 -18.79 31.12 -12.84
N ILE A 338 -19.37 30.12 -13.50
CA ILE A 338 -18.80 29.46 -14.69
C ILE A 338 -19.81 29.61 -15.83
N GLU A 339 -19.30 29.80 -17.05
CA GLU A 339 -20.11 29.80 -18.27
C GLU A 339 -20.36 28.38 -18.77
N THR A 340 -21.53 28.15 -19.37
CA THR A 340 -21.87 26.86 -19.97
C THR A 340 -21.06 26.62 -21.24
N ASN A 341 -20.63 25.38 -21.47
CA ASN A 341 -19.98 25.00 -22.73
C ASN A 341 -21.02 24.47 -23.72
N GLU A 342 -21.37 25.28 -24.73
CA GLU A 342 -22.37 24.94 -25.75
C GLU A 342 -22.09 23.60 -26.48
N LYS A 343 -20.83 23.21 -26.63
CA LYS A 343 -20.46 21.94 -27.28
C LYS A 343 -20.85 20.71 -26.45
N LEU A 344 -21.03 20.89 -25.14
CA LEU A 344 -21.48 19.81 -24.25
C LEU A 344 -23.01 19.68 -24.27
N ASP A 345 -23.74 20.76 -24.58
CA ASP A 345 -25.20 20.76 -24.52
C ASP A 345 -25.83 19.71 -25.44
N GLU A 346 -25.26 19.50 -26.63
CA GLU A 346 -25.70 18.47 -27.57
C GLU A 346 -25.45 17.04 -27.08
N LYS A 347 -24.58 16.87 -26.08
CA LYS A 347 -24.20 15.58 -25.49
C LYS A 347 -24.88 15.31 -24.16
N ILE A 348 -25.66 16.26 -23.62
CA ILE A 348 -26.33 16.12 -22.33
C ILE A 348 -27.69 15.46 -22.51
N GLU A 349 -27.87 14.34 -21.81
CA GLU A 349 -29.13 13.63 -21.65
C GLU A 349 -29.60 13.76 -20.20
N PHE A 350 -30.88 14.10 -20.00
CA PHE A 350 -31.49 14.20 -18.68
C PHE A 350 -32.45 13.03 -18.46
N ALA A 351 -32.30 12.32 -17.34
CA ALA A 351 -33.25 11.29 -16.91
C ALA A 351 -33.65 11.49 -15.45
N SER A 352 -34.92 11.18 -15.15
CA SER A 352 -35.50 11.24 -13.81
C SER A 352 -36.24 9.92 -13.54
N ASP A 353 -35.94 9.27 -12.41
CA ASP A 353 -36.52 7.97 -12.03
C ASP A 353 -37.98 8.08 -11.52
N GLY A 354 -38.87 8.69 -12.29
CA GLY A 354 -40.33 8.60 -12.13
C GLY A 354 -41.10 9.83 -11.62
N ILE A 355 -42.29 10.01 -12.21
CA ILE A 355 -43.46 10.89 -11.94
C ILE A 355 -43.18 12.22 -11.23
N GLY A 356 -42.63 13.16 -12.00
CA GLY A 356 -42.63 14.59 -11.70
C GLY A 356 -42.25 15.35 -12.95
N SER A 357 -43.10 16.29 -13.35
CA SER A 357 -43.03 17.14 -14.55
C SER A 357 -41.62 17.50 -15.06
N ARG A 358 -41.42 17.40 -16.38
CA ARG A 358 -40.32 18.00 -17.17
C ARG A 358 -39.61 19.15 -16.44
N ALA A 359 -38.45 18.89 -15.83
CA ALA A 359 -37.55 19.95 -15.42
C ALA A 359 -36.74 20.38 -16.65
N VAL A 360 -37.10 21.53 -17.21
CA VAL A 360 -36.32 22.30 -18.18
C VAL A 360 -34.84 22.30 -17.74
N PRO A 361 -33.86 22.19 -18.65
CA PRO A 361 -32.45 22.26 -18.30
C PRO A 361 -32.21 23.52 -17.46
N ASN A 362 -31.93 23.36 -16.17
CA ASN A 362 -31.52 24.49 -15.37
C ASN A 362 -30.13 24.86 -15.87
N ASP A 363 -29.94 26.10 -16.30
CA ASP A 363 -28.63 26.68 -16.66
C ASP A 363 -27.55 26.32 -15.61
N LYS A 364 -27.99 26.22 -14.35
CA LYS A 364 -27.21 25.71 -13.23
C LYS A 364 -26.66 24.29 -13.43
N LEU A 365 -27.48 23.31 -13.83
CA LEU A 365 -27.03 21.93 -14.09
C LEU A 365 -25.99 21.89 -15.22
N LYS A 366 -26.17 22.69 -16.28
CA LYS A 366 -25.18 22.81 -17.37
C LYS A 366 -23.85 23.40 -16.89
N LYS A 367 -23.88 24.36 -15.96
CA LYS A 367 -22.66 24.90 -15.33
C LYS A 367 -21.91 23.85 -14.51
N TYR A 368 -22.62 23.03 -13.74
CA TYR A 368 -22.02 21.88 -13.04
C TYR A 368 -21.45 20.85 -14.02
N ALA A 369 -22.20 20.52 -15.07
CA ALA A 369 -21.73 19.62 -16.12
C ALA A 369 -20.45 20.15 -16.80
N THR A 370 -20.34 21.47 -16.99
CA THR A 370 -19.14 22.10 -17.54
C THR A 370 -17.97 22.04 -16.55
N LEU A 371 -18.18 22.35 -15.28
CA LEU A 371 -17.15 22.28 -14.23
C LEU A 371 -16.56 20.87 -14.11
N PHE A 372 -17.42 19.85 -13.99
CA PHE A 372 -16.98 18.47 -13.82
C PHE A 372 -16.35 17.89 -15.10
N TYR A 373 -16.78 18.33 -16.28
CA TYR A 373 -16.07 18.04 -17.52
C TYR A 373 -14.64 18.59 -17.50
N GLN A 374 -14.46 19.86 -17.13
CA GLN A 374 -13.14 20.48 -17.05
C GLN A 374 -12.23 19.77 -16.05
N LYS A 375 -12.75 19.33 -14.89
CA LYS A 375 -11.98 18.53 -13.92
C LYS A 375 -11.56 17.18 -14.50
N THR A 376 -12.47 16.52 -15.23
CA THR A 376 -12.21 15.24 -15.88
C THR A 376 -11.15 15.36 -16.98
N GLU A 377 -11.22 16.38 -17.84
CA GLU A 377 -10.20 16.57 -18.88
C GLU A 377 -8.83 16.92 -18.30
N LYS A 378 -8.76 17.71 -17.22
CA LYS A 378 -7.49 17.95 -16.51
C LYS A 378 -6.89 16.67 -15.93
N TYR A 379 -7.73 15.80 -15.36
CA TYR A 379 -7.29 14.48 -14.90
C TYR A 379 -6.72 13.66 -16.06
N PHE A 380 -7.42 13.59 -17.20
CA PHE A 380 -6.92 12.88 -18.37
C PHE A 380 -5.67 13.51 -18.98
N GLU A 381 -5.49 14.83 -18.93
CA GLU A 381 -4.23 15.46 -19.33
C GLU A 381 -3.07 14.99 -18.44
N LYS A 382 -3.27 14.97 -17.11
CA LYS A 382 -2.29 14.51 -16.11
C LYS A 382 -1.94 13.03 -16.28
N THR A 383 -2.89 12.18 -16.66
CA THR A 383 -2.69 10.74 -16.83
C THR A 383 -2.37 10.31 -18.28
N ASN A 384 -2.12 11.25 -19.19
CA ASN A 384 -1.96 10.98 -20.63
C ASN A 384 -3.13 10.16 -21.21
N ARG A 385 -4.35 10.44 -20.72
CA ARG A 385 -5.62 9.81 -21.03
C ARG A 385 -5.67 8.32 -20.69
N ILE A 386 -4.77 7.84 -19.85
CA ILE A 386 -4.79 6.47 -19.34
C ILE A 386 -5.62 6.43 -18.07
N MET A 387 -6.55 5.48 -17.99
CA MET A 387 -7.38 5.25 -16.82
C MET A 387 -7.35 3.78 -16.43
N LEU A 388 -7.30 3.53 -15.12
CA LEU A 388 -7.46 2.20 -14.55
C LEU A 388 -8.92 1.99 -14.14
N GLY A 389 -9.46 0.83 -14.47
CA GLY A 389 -10.86 0.48 -14.27
C GLY A 389 -11.77 0.98 -15.39
N ASP A 390 -13.04 0.59 -15.29
CA ASP A 390 -14.09 1.00 -16.24
C ASP A 390 -14.88 2.21 -15.73
N SER A 391 -14.72 2.57 -14.45
CA SER A 391 -15.45 3.69 -13.87
C SER A 391 -14.71 4.37 -12.72
N ILE A 392 -14.80 5.69 -12.65
CA ILE A 392 -14.47 6.50 -11.48
C ILE A 392 -15.77 7.06 -10.91
N VAL A 393 -15.94 6.97 -9.59
CA VAL A 393 -17.10 7.53 -8.89
C VAL A 393 -16.59 8.38 -7.73
N THR A 394 -17.03 9.62 -7.65
CA THR A 394 -16.65 10.51 -6.54
C THR A 394 -17.38 10.15 -5.26
N LYS A 395 -16.87 10.63 -4.12
CA LYS A 395 -17.68 10.85 -2.92
C LYS A 395 -18.85 11.77 -3.23
N VAL A 396 -19.91 11.69 -2.43
CA VAL A 396 -21.03 12.63 -2.50
C VAL A 396 -20.55 13.98 -1.98
N ILE A 397 -20.59 15.00 -2.84
CA ILE A 397 -20.16 16.35 -2.51
C ILE A 397 -21.33 17.09 -1.86
N ARG A 398 -21.15 17.51 -0.62
CA ARG A 398 -22.16 18.19 0.20
C ARG A 398 -21.70 19.60 0.55
N MET A 399 -22.65 20.51 0.78
CA MET A 399 -22.37 21.83 1.37
C MET A 399 -22.48 21.81 2.91
N THR A 400 -23.10 20.78 3.49
CA THR A 400 -23.38 20.69 4.92
C THR A 400 -22.73 19.46 5.56
N ALA A 401 -22.21 19.64 6.77
CA ALA A 401 -21.52 18.57 7.52
C ALA A 401 -22.45 17.74 8.41
N LYS A 402 -23.77 17.99 8.38
CA LYS A 402 -24.73 17.28 9.23
C LYS A 402 -24.72 15.79 8.89
N ASN A 403 -24.42 14.97 9.90
CA ASN A 403 -24.31 13.51 9.79
C ASN A 403 -23.36 13.05 8.68
N LEU A 404 -22.22 13.73 8.53
CA LEU A 404 -21.25 13.45 7.47
C LEU A 404 -20.63 12.05 7.63
N ASN A 405 -20.80 11.20 6.61
CA ASN A 405 -20.03 9.96 6.49
C ASN A 405 -18.77 10.22 5.65
N GLN A 406 -17.63 10.47 6.29
CA GLN A 406 -16.36 10.83 5.61
C GLN A 406 -15.80 9.77 4.65
N LYS A 407 -16.27 8.51 4.75
CA LYS A 407 -15.89 7.45 3.80
C LYS A 407 -16.60 7.61 2.46
N GLU A 408 -17.85 8.06 2.48
CA GLU A 408 -18.69 8.14 1.28
C GLU A 408 -18.95 9.58 0.82
N GLN A 409 -18.66 10.57 1.67
CA GLN A 409 -19.08 11.95 1.49
C GLN A 409 -17.93 12.91 1.80
N ILE A 410 -17.94 14.05 1.10
CA ILE A 410 -17.01 15.17 1.31
C ILE A 410 -17.80 16.47 1.43
N VAL A 411 -17.37 17.35 2.33
CA VAL A 411 -17.98 18.68 2.49
C VAL A 411 -17.07 19.71 1.86
N LEU A 412 -17.60 20.44 0.88
CA LEU A 412 -16.88 21.50 0.20
C LEU A 412 -17.70 22.79 0.23
N ASN A 413 -17.00 23.92 0.35
CA ASN A 413 -17.58 25.20 0.01
C ASN A 413 -17.37 25.47 -1.50
N LYS A 414 -18.00 26.51 -2.05
CA LYS A 414 -17.90 26.86 -3.47
C LYS A 414 -16.46 27.04 -3.94
N SER A 415 -15.62 27.74 -3.17
CA SER A 415 -14.22 27.97 -3.52
C SER A 415 -13.45 26.65 -3.63
N ALA A 416 -13.63 25.74 -2.67
CA ALA A 416 -12.97 24.44 -2.64
C ALA A 416 -13.45 23.55 -3.79
N LEU A 417 -14.75 23.55 -4.10
CA LEU A 417 -15.30 22.81 -5.24
C LEU A 417 -14.72 23.33 -6.56
N LEU A 418 -14.48 24.63 -6.70
CA LEU A 418 -13.86 25.20 -7.91
C LEU A 418 -12.39 24.79 -8.02
N SER A 419 -11.63 24.82 -6.92
CA SER A 419 -10.18 24.58 -6.93
C SER A 419 -9.75 23.12 -6.91
N CYS A 420 -10.55 22.20 -6.36
CA CYS A 420 -10.16 20.80 -6.21
C CYS A 420 -9.98 20.08 -7.56
N GLU A 421 -9.17 19.05 -7.58
CA GLU A 421 -9.02 18.13 -8.72
C GLU A 421 -10.02 16.97 -8.61
N LEU A 422 -10.13 16.14 -9.65
CA LEU A 422 -10.92 14.88 -9.56
C LEU A 422 -10.32 13.93 -8.50
N ASP A 423 -8.98 13.89 -8.39
CA ASP A 423 -8.27 13.04 -7.43
C ASP A 423 -8.69 13.32 -5.97
N ASP A 424 -8.98 14.58 -5.64
CA ASP A 424 -9.44 15.01 -4.31
C ASP A 424 -10.86 14.52 -3.96
N LEU A 425 -11.63 14.11 -4.98
CA LEU A 425 -13.04 13.75 -4.86
C LEU A 425 -13.27 12.23 -4.88
N LEU A 426 -12.23 11.43 -5.08
CA LEU A 426 -12.33 9.97 -5.14
C LEU A 426 -12.74 9.37 -3.77
N LYS A 427 -13.40 8.21 -3.82
CA LYS A 427 -13.87 7.48 -2.63
C LYS A 427 -12.73 6.95 -1.76
#